data_AF-A0A624MH22-F1
#
_entry.id   AF-A0A624MH22-F1
#
_cell.length_a   1.000
_cell.length_b   1.000
_cell.length_c   1.000
_cell.angle_alpha   90.00
_cell.angle_beta   90.00
_cell.angle_gamma   90.00
#
_symmetry.space_group_name_H-M   'P 1'
#
loop_
_entity.id
_entity.type
_entity.pdbx_description
1 polymer ?
#
loop_
_entity_poly.entity_id
_entity_poly.type
_entity_poly.pdbx_seq_one_letter_code
_entity_poly.pdbx_strand_id
1 'polypeptide(L)'
;MKFNLVVNDFFKKGFIVSVPLISLIITGCDDNINSVKSTVYSSLNSTLNIGDAFKSRSDCINGKWEEKKDNRERIIVSYECSLPKKYIDFYNKKQIKEISDSYMTDEKIANSQIESIQSQLANYQNIKKSLDSNKKDIAEIIEKSVRYKNIYSNQSGGDPGELMEAMQYGKERDIKKAEFCEFISEKYLKDTEELNSERCNLLFNIHSSYVGVVEKSNMNDENRYKYIDYPIMKSLPTWADNDVSSKASVEKYYKQNEKILDDMERGILNATKKIKIYNDIKENIKSYRKKLEDNISLTKTISTTQWYVTKTGGVELIDSYLTFYLADNEYKYTFQNSLITIEVALHDFSDDQIPSVYISSMESYFNNLKRSLKFDVRGECRNQIMPC
;
A
#
# COMPACT_ATOMS: atom_id res chain seq x y z
N MET A 1 -15.53 30.73 -38.93
CA MET A 1 -14.57 31.63 -39.58
C MET A 1 -13.65 30.75 -40.43
N LYS A 2 -13.86 30.77 -41.75
CA LYS A 2 -13.09 30.03 -42.75
C LYS A 2 -12.14 31.01 -43.42
N PHE A 3 -10.91 30.61 -43.70
CA PHE A 3 -10.08 31.23 -44.73
C PHE A 3 -9.62 30.14 -45.70
N ASN A 4 -10.16 30.20 -46.93
CA ASN A 4 -9.53 29.66 -48.13
C ASN A 4 -8.71 30.80 -48.76
N LEU A 5 -7.63 30.52 -49.48
CA LEU A 5 -7.45 30.61 -50.96
C LEU A 5 -5.94 30.92 -51.17
N VAL A 6 -5.17 30.54 -52.20
CA VAL A 6 -5.32 29.83 -53.49
C VAL A 6 -3.91 29.31 -53.84
N VAL A 7 -3.79 28.14 -54.48
CA VAL A 7 -2.64 27.83 -55.36
C VAL A 7 -3.14 27.97 -56.79
N ASN A 8 -2.59 28.91 -57.55
CA ASN A 8 -2.85 29.04 -58.98
C ASN A 8 -1.69 28.39 -59.75
N ASP A 9 -2.04 27.39 -60.57
CA ASP A 9 -1.26 26.92 -61.71
C ASP A 9 -1.03 28.06 -62.70
N PHE A 10 0.14 28.12 -63.34
CA PHE A 10 0.22 28.48 -64.77
C PHE A 10 1.59 28.16 -65.43
N PHE A 11 1.47 27.48 -66.57
CA PHE A 11 2.38 27.37 -67.74
C PHE A 11 3.47 26.28 -67.83
N LYS A 12 3.03 25.19 -68.48
CA LYS A 12 3.74 24.50 -69.58
C LYS A 12 4.28 25.49 -70.64
N LYS A 13 5.57 25.38 -70.99
CA LYS A 13 6.10 25.09 -72.36
C LYS A 13 7.60 25.35 -72.45
N GLY A 14 8.33 24.30 -72.85
CA GLY A 14 9.45 24.37 -73.80
C GLY A 14 10.78 24.93 -73.31
N PHE A 15 11.68 24.05 -72.87
CA PHE A 15 13.04 24.04 -73.39
C PHE A 15 13.61 22.62 -73.30
N ILE A 16 13.89 22.04 -74.46
CA ILE A 16 14.66 20.81 -74.60
C ILE A 16 16.11 21.20 -74.37
N VAL A 17 16.72 20.71 -73.29
CA VAL A 17 18.17 20.57 -73.21
C VAL A 17 18.43 19.08 -72.99
N SER A 18 18.83 18.44 -74.08
CA SER A 18 19.39 17.10 -74.08
C SER A 18 20.69 17.12 -73.27
N VAL A 19 20.62 16.65 -72.02
CA VAL A 19 21.80 16.19 -71.29
C VAL A 19 21.81 14.66 -71.43
N PRO A 20 22.88 14.07 -71.97
CA PRO A 20 22.87 12.66 -72.35
C PRO A 20 22.63 11.78 -71.13
N LEU A 21 21.70 10.84 -71.29
CA LEU A 21 21.63 9.61 -70.50
C LEU A 21 23.04 9.01 -70.42
N ILE A 22 23.66 9.09 -69.24
CA ILE A 22 24.61 8.06 -68.83
C ILE A 22 23.78 7.04 -68.05
N SER A 23 23.07 6.21 -68.81
CA SER A 23 22.57 4.94 -68.34
C SER A 23 23.77 4.01 -68.11
N LEU A 24 24.37 4.13 -66.92
CA LEU A 24 25.16 3.07 -66.32
C LEU A 24 24.16 2.06 -65.75
N ILE A 25 23.61 1.22 -66.64
CA ILE A 25 23.07 -0.06 -66.22
C ILE A 25 24.28 -0.93 -65.90
N ILE A 26 24.75 -0.82 -64.65
CA ILE A 26 25.56 -1.88 -64.05
C ILE A 26 24.54 -2.95 -63.65
N THR A 27 24.28 -3.91 -64.55
CA THR A 27 23.79 -5.22 -64.12
C THR A 27 24.95 -5.88 -63.37
N GLY A 28 25.14 -5.45 -62.12
CA GLY A 28 26.05 -6.08 -61.18
C GLY A 28 25.28 -7.17 -60.46
N CYS A 29 25.90 -8.34 -60.31
CA CYS A 29 25.64 -9.24 -59.20
C CYS A 29 26.05 -8.55 -57.89
N ASP A 30 25.43 -7.41 -57.58
CA ASP A 30 25.69 -6.70 -56.35
C ASP A 30 24.94 -7.43 -55.25
N ASP A 31 25.71 -7.96 -54.31
CA ASP A 31 25.22 -8.48 -53.04
C ASP A 31 24.25 -7.45 -52.43
N ASN A 32 22.97 -7.83 -52.29
CA ASN A 32 21.90 -6.92 -51.85
C ASN A 32 22.23 -6.27 -50.50
N ILE A 33 22.98 -6.99 -49.65
CA ILE A 33 23.46 -6.47 -48.36
C ILE A 33 24.41 -5.28 -48.59
N ASN A 34 25.28 -5.33 -49.58
CA ASN A 34 26.19 -4.23 -49.91
C ASN A 34 25.45 -3.02 -50.50
N SER A 35 24.37 -3.23 -51.25
CA SER A 35 23.48 -2.14 -51.69
C SER A 35 22.88 -1.40 -50.49
N VAL A 36 22.43 -2.13 -49.47
CA VAL A 36 21.91 -1.50 -48.23
C VAL A 36 23.04 -0.82 -47.46
N LYS A 37 24.17 -1.47 -47.24
CA LYS A 37 25.31 -0.88 -46.50
C LYS A 37 25.81 0.43 -47.11
N SER A 38 25.80 0.56 -48.43
CA SER A 38 26.27 1.76 -49.13
C SER A 38 25.26 2.92 -49.15
N THR A 39 24.03 2.70 -48.71
CA THR A 39 23.00 3.74 -48.67
C THR A 39 23.35 4.84 -47.65
N VAL A 40 23.06 6.10 -48.01
CA VAL A 40 23.23 7.29 -47.17
C VAL A 40 21.87 7.97 -46.97
N TYR A 41 21.48 8.18 -45.72
CA TYR A 41 20.27 8.96 -45.40
C TYR A 41 20.65 10.43 -45.17
N SER A 42 20.74 11.19 -46.26
CA SER A 42 21.21 12.59 -46.23
C SER A 42 20.40 13.52 -45.32
N SER A 43 19.15 13.17 -44.98
CA SER A 43 18.33 13.88 -44.01
C SER A 43 18.80 13.74 -42.56
N LEU A 44 19.59 12.71 -42.26
CA LEU A 44 20.14 12.42 -40.93
C LEU A 44 21.63 12.73 -40.87
N ASN A 45 22.38 12.22 -41.86
CA ASN A 45 23.81 12.41 -41.99
C ASN A 45 24.19 12.22 -43.47
N SER A 46 24.85 13.23 -44.07
CA SER A 46 25.21 13.21 -45.49
C SER A 46 26.55 12.55 -45.81
N THR A 47 27.30 12.12 -44.79
CA THR A 47 28.69 11.64 -44.94
C THR A 47 28.88 10.18 -44.57
N LEU A 48 28.08 9.64 -43.63
CA LEU A 48 28.21 8.28 -43.14
C LEU A 48 27.18 7.36 -43.81
N ASN A 49 27.64 6.27 -44.41
CA ASN A 49 26.76 5.22 -44.92
C ASN A 49 26.25 4.32 -43.79
N ILE A 50 25.16 3.60 -44.06
CA ILE A 50 24.51 2.71 -43.07
C ILE A 50 25.45 1.62 -42.57
N GLY A 51 26.24 1.02 -43.47
CA GLY A 51 27.14 -0.07 -43.13
C GLY A 51 28.17 0.35 -42.07
N ASP A 52 28.77 1.52 -42.26
CA ASP A 52 29.74 2.09 -41.34
C ASP A 52 29.08 2.53 -40.04
N ALA A 53 27.88 3.15 -40.10
CA ALA A 53 27.11 3.55 -38.93
C ALA A 53 26.79 2.36 -38.00
N PHE A 54 26.30 1.26 -38.55
CA PHE A 54 26.02 0.07 -37.74
C PHE A 54 27.29 -0.65 -37.26
N LYS A 55 28.40 -0.56 -38.01
CA LYS A 55 29.69 -1.13 -37.63
C LYS A 55 30.36 -0.37 -36.48
N SER A 56 30.16 0.94 -36.38
CA SER A 56 30.73 1.77 -35.30
C SER A 56 30.02 1.60 -33.96
N ARG A 57 28.87 0.91 -33.91
CA ARG A 57 28.09 0.77 -32.67
C ARG A 57 28.79 -0.12 -31.64
N SER A 58 29.27 0.49 -30.56
CA SER A 58 29.76 -0.21 -29.37
C SER A 58 28.64 -0.97 -28.62
N ASP A 59 27.40 -0.51 -28.74
CA ASP A 59 26.24 -1.01 -28.02
C ASP A 59 25.55 -2.20 -28.75
N CYS A 60 26.31 -2.91 -29.57
CA CYS A 60 25.86 -3.97 -30.45
C CYS A 60 26.84 -5.17 -30.36
N ILE A 61 26.51 -6.18 -29.55
CA ILE A 61 27.45 -7.29 -29.27
C ILE A 61 27.65 -8.23 -30.47
N ASN A 62 26.61 -8.44 -31.29
CA ASN A 62 26.61 -9.41 -32.39
C ASN A 62 25.76 -8.91 -33.56
N GLY A 63 26.22 -7.87 -34.25
CA GLY A 63 25.56 -7.34 -35.44
C GLY A 63 25.57 -8.36 -36.58
N LYS A 64 24.41 -8.71 -37.11
CA LYS A 64 24.26 -9.67 -38.21
C LYS A 64 23.41 -9.08 -39.33
N TRP A 65 23.93 -9.18 -40.54
CA TRP A 65 23.18 -8.90 -41.77
C TRP A 65 22.59 -10.21 -42.29
N GLU A 66 21.32 -10.19 -42.65
CA GLU A 66 20.64 -11.32 -43.27
C GLU A 66 19.84 -10.86 -44.49
N GLU A 67 19.74 -11.74 -45.47
CA GLU A 67 18.87 -11.57 -46.62
C GLU A 67 17.79 -12.65 -46.58
N LYS A 68 16.53 -12.25 -46.79
CA LYS A 68 15.41 -13.16 -46.95
C LYS A 68 14.50 -12.67 -48.08
N LYS A 69 13.75 -13.60 -48.67
CA LYS A 69 12.63 -13.24 -49.52
C LYS A 69 11.35 -13.24 -48.72
N ASP A 70 10.51 -12.23 -48.90
CA ASP A 70 9.17 -12.25 -48.34
C ASP A 70 8.20 -13.10 -49.18
N ASN A 71 6.94 -13.16 -48.74
CA ASN A 71 5.87 -13.91 -49.40
C ASN A 71 5.52 -13.43 -50.83
N ARG A 72 6.10 -12.30 -51.28
CA ARG A 72 5.93 -11.74 -52.63
C ARG A 72 7.23 -11.81 -53.43
N GLU A 73 8.19 -12.64 -53.01
CA GLU A 73 9.52 -12.78 -53.62
C GLU A 73 10.30 -11.46 -53.63
N ARG A 74 9.99 -10.52 -52.72
CA ARG A 74 10.75 -9.29 -52.55
C ARG A 74 11.97 -9.56 -51.69
N ILE A 75 13.10 -8.97 -52.06
CA ILE A 75 14.35 -9.09 -51.31
C ILE A 75 14.30 -8.17 -50.10
N ILE A 76 14.37 -8.76 -48.91
CA ILE A 76 14.41 -8.06 -47.63
C ILE A 76 15.78 -8.27 -47.04
N VAL A 77 16.49 -7.18 -46.79
CA VAL A 77 17.75 -7.19 -46.05
C VAL A 77 17.46 -6.71 -44.63
N SER A 78 17.92 -7.45 -43.63
CA SER A 78 17.77 -7.08 -42.23
C SER A 78 19.13 -6.97 -41.54
N TYR A 79 19.23 -5.99 -40.66
CA TYR A 79 20.30 -5.93 -39.66
C TYR A 79 19.70 -6.20 -38.29
N GLU A 80 20.24 -7.21 -37.60
CA GLU A 80 19.87 -7.56 -36.24
C GLU A 80 21.06 -7.44 -35.30
N CYS A 81 20.84 -6.89 -34.11
CA CYS A 81 21.84 -6.92 -33.06
C CYS A 81 21.26 -7.17 -31.68
N SER A 82 21.98 -7.93 -30.87
CA SER A 82 21.67 -8.07 -29.45
C SER A 82 22.23 -6.88 -28.68
N LEU A 83 21.38 -6.23 -27.88
CA LEU A 83 21.81 -5.17 -26.98
C LEU A 83 22.60 -5.75 -25.79
N PRO A 84 23.62 -5.04 -25.29
CA PRO A 84 24.48 -5.55 -24.24
C PRO A 84 23.78 -5.70 -22.90
N LYS A 85 24.34 -6.56 -22.04
CA LYS A 85 23.79 -6.88 -20.71
C LYS A 85 23.54 -5.64 -19.84
N LYS A 86 24.33 -4.56 -20.01
CA LYS A 86 24.09 -3.28 -19.32
C LYS A 86 22.67 -2.72 -19.52
N TYR A 87 22.06 -2.92 -20.69
CA TYR A 87 20.68 -2.51 -20.97
C TYR A 87 19.69 -3.29 -20.12
N ILE A 88 19.92 -4.59 -20.04
CA ILE A 88 19.12 -5.52 -19.25
C ILE A 88 19.20 -5.14 -17.77
N ASP A 89 20.43 -4.95 -17.26
CA ASP A 89 20.67 -4.61 -15.86
C ASP A 89 20.09 -3.24 -15.50
N PHE A 90 20.27 -2.22 -16.36
CA PHE A 90 19.69 -0.89 -16.17
C PHE A 90 18.17 -0.95 -16.09
N TYR A 91 17.55 -1.63 -17.06
CA TYR A 91 16.10 -1.77 -17.14
C TYR A 91 15.55 -2.53 -15.94
N ASN A 92 16.08 -3.72 -15.65
CA ASN A 92 15.64 -4.55 -14.53
C ASN A 92 15.81 -3.83 -13.20
N LYS A 93 16.94 -3.14 -12.97
CA LYS A 93 17.15 -2.36 -11.75
C LYS A 93 16.09 -1.27 -11.57
N LYS A 94 15.76 -0.53 -12.65
CA LYS A 94 14.72 0.51 -12.60
C LYS A 94 13.33 -0.11 -12.30
N GLN A 95 12.95 -1.14 -13.03
CA GLN A 95 11.63 -1.76 -12.91
C GLN A 95 11.41 -2.48 -11.58
N ILE A 96 12.38 -3.29 -11.15
CA ILE A 96 12.33 -4.00 -9.87
C ILE A 96 12.27 -3.00 -8.72
N LYS A 97 13.01 -1.89 -8.80
CA LYS A 97 12.93 -0.83 -7.79
C LYS A 97 11.54 -0.22 -7.71
N GLU A 98 10.96 0.20 -8.83
CA GLU A 98 9.60 0.79 -8.85
C GLU A 98 8.54 -0.16 -8.26
N ILE A 99 8.64 -1.46 -8.56
CA ILE A 99 7.75 -2.48 -8.03
C ILE A 99 7.99 -2.71 -6.55
N SER A 100 9.24 -2.86 -6.14
CA SER A 100 9.61 -3.00 -4.73
C SER A 100 9.08 -1.84 -3.92
N ASP A 101 9.27 -0.60 -4.38
CA ASP A 101 8.82 0.60 -3.68
C ASP A 101 7.27 0.66 -3.55
N SER A 102 6.54 0.26 -4.59
CA SER A 102 5.08 0.18 -4.56
C SER A 102 4.58 -0.86 -3.55
N TYR A 103 5.08 -2.10 -3.60
CA TYR A 103 4.62 -3.16 -2.70
C TYR A 103 5.13 -2.99 -1.26
N MET A 104 6.28 -2.36 -1.05
CA MET A 104 6.76 -1.98 0.29
C MET A 104 5.81 -1.01 0.98
N THR A 105 5.20 -0.09 0.22
CA THR A 105 4.18 0.83 0.76
C THR A 105 2.94 0.06 1.22
N ASP A 106 2.47 -0.90 0.43
CA ASP A 106 1.32 -1.73 0.77
C ASP A 106 1.60 -2.65 1.97
N GLU A 107 2.79 -3.24 2.04
CA GLU A 107 3.24 -4.04 3.19
C GLU A 107 3.29 -3.19 4.47
N LYS A 108 3.79 -1.95 4.38
CA LYS A 108 3.83 -1.02 5.51
C LYS A 108 2.42 -0.69 6.02
N ILE A 109 1.46 -0.49 5.12
CA ILE A 109 0.06 -0.27 5.49
C ILE A 109 -0.49 -1.50 6.22
N ALA A 110 -0.30 -2.70 5.67
CA ALA A 110 -0.75 -3.94 6.32
C ALA A 110 -0.14 -4.12 7.73
N ASN A 111 1.17 -3.87 7.87
CA ASN A 111 1.85 -3.94 9.17
C ASN A 111 1.28 -2.93 10.17
N SER A 112 1.07 -1.67 9.77
CA SER A 112 0.47 -0.66 10.67
C SER A 112 -0.94 -1.01 11.12
N GLN A 113 -1.74 -1.67 10.26
CA GLN A 113 -3.07 -2.15 10.63
C GLN A 113 -2.99 -3.30 11.63
N ILE A 114 -2.07 -4.25 11.42
CA ILE A 114 -1.81 -5.34 12.38
C ILE A 114 -1.41 -4.77 13.74
N GLU A 115 -0.45 -3.85 13.79
CA GLU A 115 0.00 -3.22 15.06
C GLU A 115 -1.15 -2.52 15.79
N SER A 116 -1.97 -1.77 15.06
CA SER A 116 -3.15 -1.10 15.62
C SER A 116 -4.16 -2.11 16.19
N ILE A 117 -4.47 -3.19 15.46
CA ILE A 117 -5.41 -4.23 15.91
C ILE A 117 -4.82 -5.03 17.08
N GLN A 118 -3.52 -5.30 17.09
CA GLN A 118 -2.84 -5.97 18.20
C GLN A 118 -2.93 -5.15 19.49
N SER A 119 -2.77 -3.83 19.41
CA SER A 119 -2.97 -2.94 20.56
C SER A 119 -4.41 -3.01 21.07
N GLN A 120 -5.41 -3.00 20.18
CA GLN A 120 -6.82 -3.17 20.56
C GLN A 120 -7.09 -4.55 21.19
N LEU A 121 -6.53 -5.61 20.63
CA LEU A 121 -6.64 -6.97 21.15
C LEU A 121 -6.07 -7.08 22.56
N ALA A 122 -4.87 -6.54 22.78
CA ALA A 122 -4.25 -6.49 24.10
C ALA A 122 -5.12 -5.72 25.11
N ASN A 123 -5.70 -4.59 24.69
CA ASN A 123 -6.62 -3.83 25.52
C ASN A 123 -7.86 -4.65 25.91
N TYR A 124 -8.52 -5.32 24.95
CA TYR A 124 -9.67 -6.20 25.24
C TYR A 124 -9.31 -7.34 26.18
N GLN A 125 -8.16 -7.99 25.98
CA GLN A 125 -7.68 -9.08 26.84
C GLN A 125 -7.39 -8.61 28.26
N ASN A 126 -6.74 -7.45 28.40
CA ASN A 126 -6.47 -6.84 29.71
C ASN A 126 -7.76 -6.49 30.43
N ILE A 127 -8.71 -5.83 29.76
CA ILE A 127 -10.00 -5.49 30.35
C ILE A 127 -10.74 -6.74 30.82
N LYS A 128 -10.86 -7.75 29.95
CA LYS A 128 -11.51 -9.02 30.28
C LYS A 128 -10.88 -9.67 31.51
N LYS A 129 -9.55 -9.81 31.52
CA LYS A 129 -8.80 -10.40 32.63
C LYS A 129 -9.01 -9.65 33.94
N SER A 130 -8.94 -8.32 33.92
CA SER A 130 -9.12 -7.48 35.11
C SER A 130 -10.54 -7.55 35.66
N LEU A 131 -11.56 -7.62 34.79
CA LEU A 131 -12.95 -7.80 35.21
C LEU A 131 -13.18 -9.18 35.84
N ASP A 132 -12.64 -10.23 35.24
CA ASP A 132 -12.75 -11.59 35.80
C ASP A 132 -12.05 -11.71 37.16
N SER A 133 -10.85 -11.12 37.30
CA SER A 133 -10.09 -11.18 38.56
C SER A 133 -10.74 -10.37 39.68
N ASN A 134 -11.33 -9.21 39.35
CA ASN A 134 -11.88 -8.29 40.34
C ASN A 134 -13.39 -8.48 40.58
N LYS A 135 -14.05 -9.43 39.89
CA LYS A 135 -15.50 -9.66 39.97
C LYS A 135 -16.02 -9.80 41.40
N LYS A 136 -15.28 -10.48 42.27
CA LYS A 136 -15.66 -10.68 43.70
C LYS A 136 -15.43 -9.42 44.52
N ASP A 137 -14.28 -8.78 44.36
CA ASP A 137 -13.93 -7.55 45.07
C ASP A 137 -14.92 -6.42 44.73
N ILE A 138 -15.33 -6.31 43.47
CA ILE A 138 -16.35 -5.35 43.02
C ILE A 138 -17.73 -5.68 43.63
N ALA A 139 -18.11 -6.95 43.70
CA ALA A 139 -19.34 -7.34 44.37
C ALA A 139 -19.31 -6.96 45.85
N GLU A 140 -18.18 -7.15 46.54
CA GLU A 140 -18.01 -6.76 47.94
C GLU A 140 -18.15 -5.24 48.14
N ILE A 141 -17.57 -4.43 47.24
CA ILE A 141 -17.75 -2.96 47.25
C ILE A 141 -19.24 -2.61 47.15
N ILE A 142 -19.97 -3.26 46.24
CA ILE A 142 -21.41 -3.05 46.07
C ILE A 142 -22.17 -3.45 47.34
N GLU A 143 -21.85 -4.60 47.95
CA GLU A 143 -22.48 -5.02 49.20
C GLU A 143 -22.26 -4.02 50.33
N LYS A 144 -21.02 -3.57 50.54
CA LYS A 144 -20.68 -2.55 51.54
C LYS A 144 -21.41 -1.24 51.27
N SER A 145 -21.53 -0.84 50.01
CA SER A 145 -22.22 0.40 49.60
C SER A 145 -23.74 0.32 49.82
N VAL A 146 -24.36 -0.84 49.58
CA VAL A 146 -25.79 -1.05 49.88
C VAL A 146 -26.03 -1.04 51.39
N ARG A 147 -25.15 -1.67 52.18
CA ARG A 147 -25.23 -1.62 53.64
C ARG A 147 -25.14 -0.19 54.15
N TYR A 148 -24.16 0.57 53.65
CA TYR A 148 -24.01 1.98 53.98
C TYR A 148 -25.29 2.77 53.67
N LYS A 149 -25.84 2.61 52.46
CA LYS A 149 -27.12 3.23 52.10
C LYS A 149 -28.21 2.87 53.11
N ASN A 150 -28.44 1.59 53.38
CA ASN A 150 -29.56 1.16 54.22
C ASN A 150 -29.45 1.66 55.67
N ILE A 151 -28.24 1.91 56.17
CA ILE A 151 -28.01 2.48 57.51
C ILE A 151 -28.27 3.99 57.51
N TYR A 152 -27.84 4.71 56.47
CA TYR A 152 -27.78 6.18 56.47
C TYR A 152 -28.75 6.87 55.49
N SER A 153 -29.67 6.13 54.86
CA SER A 153 -30.55 6.66 53.80
C SER A 153 -31.45 7.83 54.22
N ASN A 154 -31.74 7.92 55.53
CA ASN A 154 -32.63 8.91 56.12
C ASN A 154 -31.89 10.15 56.69
N GLN A 155 -30.57 10.23 56.52
CA GLN A 155 -29.73 11.32 57.03
C GLN A 155 -29.25 12.25 55.91
N SER A 156 -29.06 13.54 56.20
CA SER A 156 -28.50 14.49 55.23
C SER A 156 -27.11 14.02 54.76
N GLY A 157 -26.88 14.06 53.45
CA GLY A 157 -25.58 13.80 52.84
C GLY A 157 -25.35 12.39 52.33
N GLY A 158 -26.31 11.45 52.37
CA GLY A 158 -26.07 10.06 51.99
C GLY A 158 -25.93 9.72 50.50
N ASP A 159 -26.30 10.63 49.58
CA ASP A 159 -26.63 10.34 48.17
C ASP A 159 -25.56 9.54 47.35
N PRO A 160 -25.87 8.98 46.15
CA PRO A 160 -24.90 8.20 45.37
C PRO A 160 -23.68 9.03 44.94
N GLY A 161 -23.82 10.36 44.95
CA GLY A 161 -22.74 11.31 44.74
C GLY A 161 -21.74 11.29 45.88
N GLU A 162 -22.19 11.28 47.15
CA GLU A 162 -21.32 11.08 48.32
C GLU A 162 -20.56 9.74 48.19
N LEU A 163 -21.26 8.63 47.93
CA LEU A 163 -20.63 7.32 47.80
C LEU A 163 -19.57 7.29 46.68
N MET A 164 -19.89 7.85 45.52
CA MET A 164 -18.97 7.86 44.38
C MET A 164 -17.79 8.79 44.62
N GLU A 165 -18.02 9.96 45.21
CA GLU A 165 -16.96 10.91 45.52
C GLU A 165 -16.06 10.37 46.63
N ALA A 166 -16.62 9.71 47.66
CA ALA A 166 -15.87 9.03 48.70
C ALA A 166 -15.02 7.87 48.12
N MET A 167 -15.59 7.03 47.24
CA MET A 167 -14.82 5.99 46.56
C MET A 167 -13.63 6.58 45.79
N GLN A 168 -13.86 7.66 45.05
CA GLN A 168 -12.85 8.26 44.18
C GLN A 168 -11.89 9.23 44.87
N TYR A 169 -12.17 9.65 46.11
CA TYR A 169 -11.40 10.68 46.80
C TYR A 169 -9.93 10.29 46.90
N GLY A 170 -9.07 11.16 46.36
CA GLY A 170 -7.62 11.00 46.21
C GLY A 170 -7.12 9.61 45.83
N LYS A 171 -7.86 8.90 44.97
CA LYS A 171 -7.44 7.66 44.29
C LYS A 171 -6.07 7.70 43.59
N GLU A 172 -5.46 8.87 43.45
CA GLU A 172 -4.15 9.10 42.84
C GLU A 172 -3.01 9.18 43.87
N ARG A 173 -3.31 9.09 45.17
CA ARG A 173 -2.33 9.15 46.26
C ARG A 173 -2.77 8.30 47.46
N ASP A 174 -1.81 7.80 48.24
CA ASP A 174 -2.13 7.07 49.46
C ASP A 174 -2.71 8.03 50.51
N ILE A 175 -4.03 7.97 50.72
CA ILE A 175 -4.73 8.83 51.68
C ILE A 175 -4.83 8.12 53.03
N LYS A 176 -4.39 8.82 54.07
CA LYS A 176 -4.60 8.37 55.44
C LYS A 176 -6.06 8.53 55.83
N LYS A 177 -6.59 7.56 56.58
CA LYS A 177 -7.96 7.58 57.11
C LYS A 177 -8.35 8.90 57.78
N ALA A 178 -7.45 9.53 58.54
CA ALA A 178 -7.72 10.81 59.19
C ALA A 178 -8.04 11.92 58.18
N GLU A 179 -7.25 12.03 57.11
CA GLU A 179 -7.44 13.02 56.03
C GLU A 179 -8.72 12.72 55.23
N PHE A 180 -9.00 11.44 54.96
CA PHE A 180 -10.26 11.02 54.35
C PHE A 180 -11.47 11.42 55.22
N CYS A 181 -11.40 11.18 56.54
CA CYS A 181 -12.50 11.52 57.45
C CYS A 181 -12.70 13.02 57.59
N GLU A 182 -11.63 13.81 57.59
CA GLU A 182 -11.70 15.26 57.59
C GLU A 182 -12.46 15.76 56.35
N PHE A 183 -12.07 15.31 55.16
CA PHE A 183 -12.74 15.64 53.90
C PHE A 183 -14.25 15.29 53.91
N ILE A 184 -14.60 14.07 54.31
CA ILE A 184 -16.00 13.63 54.35
C ILE A 184 -16.78 14.44 55.39
N SER A 185 -16.19 14.73 56.56
CA SER A 185 -16.85 15.46 57.64
C SER A 185 -17.17 16.90 57.26
N GLU A 186 -16.21 17.61 56.67
CA GLU A 186 -16.40 19.00 56.20
C GLU A 186 -17.50 19.10 55.14
N LYS A 187 -17.56 18.10 54.25
CA LYS A 187 -18.41 18.15 53.08
C LYS A 187 -19.84 17.64 53.33
N TYR A 188 -20.01 16.58 54.12
CA TYR A 188 -21.29 15.85 54.21
C TYR A 188 -21.88 15.68 55.62
N LEU A 189 -21.08 15.75 56.70
CA LEU A 189 -21.48 15.25 58.03
C LEU A 189 -21.68 16.35 59.10
N LYS A 190 -22.32 17.46 58.73
CA LYS A 190 -22.32 18.73 59.49
C LYS A 190 -22.84 18.72 60.95
N ASP A 191 -23.22 17.61 61.59
CA ASP A 191 -23.61 17.57 63.01
C ASP A 191 -23.26 16.24 63.74
N THR A 192 -22.70 16.36 64.95
CA THR A 192 -22.31 15.33 65.96
C THR A 192 -21.07 14.44 65.68
N GLU A 193 -20.01 14.59 66.50
CA GLU A 193 -18.72 13.90 66.37
C GLU A 193 -18.79 12.35 66.37
N GLU A 194 -19.67 11.75 67.17
CA GLU A 194 -19.72 10.30 67.36
C GLU A 194 -20.34 9.59 66.14
N LEU A 195 -21.43 10.16 65.60
CA LEU A 195 -22.09 9.72 64.35
C LEU A 195 -21.15 9.84 63.15
N ASN A 196 -20.27 10.84 63.18
CA ASN A 196 -19.29 11.10 62.13
C ASN A 196 -18.18 10.04 62.07
N SER A 197 -17.83 9.44 63.22
CA SER A 197 -16.75 8.45 63.28
C SER A 197 -17.12 7.09 62.65
N GLU A 198 -18.32 6.56 62.92
CA GLU A 198 -18.77 5.26 62.40
C GLU A 198 -19.09 5.35 60.90
N ARG A 199 -19.78 6.42 60.49
CA ARG A 199 -20.11 6.69 59.09
C ARG A 199 -18.84 6.86 58.25
N CYS A 200 -17.84 7.61 58.75
CA CYS A 200 -16.55 7.70 58.07
C CYS A 200 -15.85 6.34 57.97
N ASN A 201 -15.83 5.53 59.04
CA ASN A 201 -15.17 4.22 59.01
C ASN A 201 -15.73 3.33 57.90
N LEU A 202 -17.05 3.33 57.70
CA LEU A 202 -17.71 2.58 56.64
C LEU A 202 -17.35 3.10 55.25
N LEU A 203 -17.39 4.42 55.04
CA LEU A 203 -16.97 5.04 53.78
C LEU A 203 -15.49 4.80 53.47
N PHE A 204 -14.61 4.88 54.47
CA PHE A 204 -13.19 4.61 54.29
C PHE A 204 -12.94 3.14 53.91
N ASN A 205 -13.65 2.20 54.53
CA ASN A 205 -13.56 0.79 54.16
C ASN A 205 -14.04 0.51 52.72
N ILE A 206 -15.09 1.20 52.28
CA ILE A 206 -15.57 1.15 50.88
C ILE A 206 -14.50 1.74 49.94
N HIS A 207 -13.97 2.91 50.27
CA HIS A 207 -12.90 3.58 49.54
C HIS A 207 -11.66 2.70 49.39
N SER A 208 -11.11 2.16 50.49
CA SER A 208 -9.92 1.29 50.43
C SER A 208 -10.16 0.04 49.58
N SER A 209 -11.36 -0.55 49.63
CA SER A 209 -11.71 -1.70 48.80
C SER A 209 -11.74 -1.31 47.31
N TYR A 210 -12.32 -0.15 47.00
CA TYR A 210 -12.37 0.41 45.64
C TYR A 210 -10.99 0.74 45.10
N VAL A 211 -10.15 1.44 45.86
CA VAL A 211 -8.77 1.76 45.45
C VAL A 211 -7.99 0.48 45.15
N GLY A 212 -8.11 -0.55 45.99
CA GLY A 212 -7.48 -1.85 45.73
C GLY A 212 -7.94 -2.50 44.41
N VAL A 213 -9.22 -2.37 44.03
CA VAL A 213 -9.70 -2.84 42.72
C VAL A 213 -9.10 -2.02 41.58
N VAL A 214 -9.07 -0.69 41.72
CA VAL A 214 -8.54 0.21 40.70
C VAL A 214 -7.06 -0.07 40.44
N GLU A 215 -6.24 -0.18 41.49
CA GLU A 215 -4.82 -0.50 41.39
C GLU A 215 -4.57 -1.85 40.73
N LYS A 216 -5.31 -2.90 41.14
CA LYS A 216 -5.21 -4.24 40.53
C LYS A 216 -5.63 -4.25 39.06
N SER A 217 -6.58 -3.39 38.67
CA SER A 217 -7.16 -3.41 37.31
C SER A 217 -6.20 -2.91 36.24
N ASN A 218 -5.24 -2.04 36.60
CA ASN A 218 -4.30 -1.37 35.70
C ASN A 218 -4.97 -0.78 34.44
N MET A 219 -6.18 -0.23 34.60
CA MET A 219 -6.92 0.41 33.53
C MET A 219 -6.62 1.92 33.48
N ASN A 220 -6.59 2.49 32.28
CA ASN A 220 -6.63 3.94 32.13
C ASN A 220 -7.98 4.50 32.61
N ASP A 221 -8.06 5.83 32.77
CA ASP A 221 -9.26 6.49 33.31
C ASP A 221 -10.54 6.20 32.52
N GLU A 222 -10.45 6.19 31.18
CA GLU A 222 -11.59 5.94 30.30
C GLU A 222 -12.13 4.51 30.46
N ASN A 223 -11.25 3.52 30.41
CA ASN A 223 -11.61 2.11 30.58
C ASN A 223 -12.12 1.85 32.00
N ARG A 224 -11.46 2.42 33.03
CA ARG A 224 -11.91 2.29 34.42
C ARG A 224 -13.33 2.84 34.58
N TYR A 225 -13.57 4.06 34.10
CA TYR A 225 -14.90 4.66 34.17
C TYR A 225 -15.95 3.78 33.51
N LYS A 226 -15.65 3.30 32.30
CA LYS A 226 -16.59 2.53 31.48
C LYS A 226 -16.88 1.13 32.05
N TYR A 227 -15.87 0.45 32.60
CA TYR A 227 -15.95 -0.97 32.94
C TYR A 227 -15.96 -1.28 34.45
N ILE A 228 -15.62 -0.30 35.30
CA ILE A 228 -15.65 -0.45 36.77
C ILE A 228 -16.64 0.54 37.37
N ASP A 229 -16.39 1.84 37.20
CA ASP A 229 -17.14 2.89 37.93
C ASP A 229 -18.62 2.89 37.49
N TYR A 230 -18.86 2.91 36.18
CA TYR A 230 -20.21 2.94 35.63
C TYR A 230 -21.03 1.67 35.95
N PRO A 231 -20.49 0.44 35.82
CA PRO A 231 -21.20 -0.77 36.27
C PRO A 231 -21.50 -0.80 37.77
N ILE A 232 -20.59 -0.32 38.63
CA ILE A 232 -20.85 -0.17 40.07
C ILE A 232 -22.02 0.79 40.27
N MET A 233 -21.94 2.01 39.72
CA MET A 233 -22.98 3.03 39.83
C MET A 233 -24.35 2.53 39.38
N LYS A 234 -24.40 1.82 38.24
CA LYS A 234 -25.65 1.27 37.71
C LYS A 234 -26.20 0.12 38.54
N SER A 235 -25.38 -0.52 39.36
CA SER A 235 -25.79 -1.67 40.17
C SER A 235 -26.26 -1.26 41.57
N LEU A 236 -25.83 -0.09 42.04
CA LEU A 236 -26.31 0.49 43.29
C LEU A 236 -27.80 0.87 43.19
N PRO A 237 -28.56 0.69 44.28
CA PRO A 237 -29.96 1.10 44.33
C PRO A 237 -30.08 2.62 44.36
N THR A 238 -31.18 3.13 43.83
CA THR A 238 -31.52 4.55 43.93
C THR A 238 -32.02 4.86 45.34
N TRP A 239 -32.04 6.15 45.70
CA TRP A 239 -32.42 6.60 47.04
C TRP A 239 -33.92 6.56 47.29
N ALA A 240 -34.72 6.52 46.20
CA ALA A 240 -36.15 6.28 46.27
C ALA A 240 -36.50 4.81 46.55
N ASP A 241 -35.54 3.89 46.45
CA ASP A 241 -35.78 2.47 46.68
C ASP A 241 -35.76 2.17 48.19
N ASN A 242 -36.91 1.78 48.74
CA ASN A 242 -37.02 1.33 50.14
C ASN A 242 -36.40 -0.07 50.31
N ASP A 243 -35.55 -0.21 51.33
CA ASP A 243 -34.95 -1.47 51.83
C ASP A 243 -34.51 -2.46 50.74
N VAL A 244 -33.36 -2.17 50.12
CA VAL A 244 -32.85 -2.98 48.99
C VAL A 244 -31.85 -4.02 49.48
N SER A 245 -32.05 -5.26 49.05
CA SER A 245 -31.12 -6.36 49.33
C SER A 245 -29.79 -6.18 48.58
N SER A 246 -28.67 -6.26 49.30
CA SER A 246 -27.32 -6.30 48.70
C SER A 246 -27.21 -7.39 47.62
N LYS A 247 -27.89 -8.53 47.81
CA LYS A 247 -27.94 -9.63 46.84
C LYS A 247 -28.50 -9.20 45.49
N ALA A 248 -29.56 -8.39 45.49
CA ALA A 248 -30.19 -7.91 44.25
C ALA A 248 -29.25 -6.97 43.47
N SER A 249 -28.53 -6.09 44.16
CA SER A 249 -27.53 -5.21 43.54
C SER A 249 -26.32 -5.97 42.99
N VAL A 250 -25.84 -6.99 43.71
CA VAL A 250 -24.75 -7.86 43.23
C VAL A 250 -25.19 -8.66 42.01
N GLU A 251 -26.39 -9.24 42.00
CA GLU A 251 -26.94 -9.93 40.83
C GLU A 251 -27.07 -9.00 39.62
N LYS A 252 -27.48 -7.75 39.84
CA LYS A 252 -27.54 -6.72 38.79
C LYS A 252 -26.16 -6.41 38.22
N TYR A 253 -25.13 -6.33 39.07
CA TYR A 253 -23.74 -6.18 38.64
C TYR A 253 -23.26 -7.38 37.83
N TYR A 254 -23.48 -8.61 38.29
CA TYR A 254 -23.02 -9.80 37.57
C TYR A 254 -23.64 -9.91 36.18
N LYS A 255 -24.93 -9.60 36.02
CA LYS A 255 -25.59 -9.55 34.70
C LYS A 255 -24.96 -8.50 33.77
N GLN A 256 -24.61 -7.33 34.30
CA GLN A 256 -23.93 -6.30 33.51
C GLN A 256 -22.50 -6.71 33.14
N ASN A 257 -21.77 -7.30 34.09
CA ASN A 257 -20.41 -7.76 33.90
C ASN A 257 -20.34 -8.88 32.85
N GLU A 258 -21.29 -9.83 32.87
CA GLU A 258 -21.41 -10.87 31.84
C GLU A 258 -21.59 -10.25 30.45
N LYS A 259 -22.49 -9.28 30.29
CA LYS A 259 -22.66 -8.57 29.01
C LYS A 259 -21.37 -7.90 28.54
N ILE A 260 -20.63 -7.26 29.44
CA ILE A 260 -19.35 -6.62 29.13
C ILE A 260 -18.33 -7.67 28.69
N LEU A 261 -18.24 -8.80 29.41
CA LEU A 261 -17.33 -9.89 29.05
C LEU A 261 -17.66 -10.49 27.68
N ASP A 262 -18.94 -10.68 27.36
CA ASP A 262 -19.39 -11.13 26.03
C ASP A 262 -18.97 -10.14 24.93
N ASP A 263 -19.11 -8.83 25.19
CA ASP A 263 -18.66 -7.77 24.28
C ASP A 263 -17.13 -7.83 24.07
N MET A 264 -16.36 -8.06 25.14
CA MET A 264 -14.89 -8.23 25.06
C MET A 264 -14.52 -9.46 24.24
N GLU A 265 -15.19 -10.59 24.44
CA GLU A 265 -14.95 -11.83 23.69
C GLU A 265 -15.25 -11.66 22.20
N ARG A 266 -16.35 -10.98 21.85
CA ARG A 266 -16.65 -10.61 20.47
C ARG A 266 -15.57 -9.70 19.88
N GLY A 267 -15.11 -8.72 20.64
CA GLY A 267 -14.01 -7.82 20.27
C GLY A 267 -12.71 -8.58 19.98
N ILE A 268 -12.32 -9.49 20.87
CA ILE A 268 -11.16 -10.37 20.73
C ILE A 268 -11.28 -11.21 19.46
N LEU A 269 -12.40 -11.90 19.27
CA LEU A 269 -12.62 -12.75 18.10
C LEU A 269 -12.53 -11.95 16.79
N ASN A 270 -13.14 -10.76 16.75
CA ASN A 270 -13.09 -9.89 15.58
C ASN A 270 -11.66 -9.40 15.30
N ALA A 271 -10.94 -8.96 16.33
CA ALA A 271 -9.55 -8.53 16.21
C ALA A 271 -8.65 -9.66 15.70
N THR A 272 -8.78 -10.88 16.24
CA THR A 272 -8.02 -12.06 15.77
C THR A 272 -8.32 -12.38 14.30
N LYS A 273 -9.59 -12.33 13.89
CA LYS A 273 -9.97 -12.52 12.47
C LYS A 273 -9.34 -11.47 11.56
N LYS A 274 -9.37 -10.20 11.96
CA LYS A 274 -8.75 -9.11 11.17
C LYS A 274 -7.23 -9.26 11.07
N ILE A 275 -6.55 -9.62 12.16
CA ILE A 275 -5.10 -9.90 12.12
C ILE A 275 -4.79 -11.02 11.12
N LYS A 276 -5.58 -12.09 11.11
CA LYS A 276 -5.42 -13.18 10.15
C LYS A 276 -5.56 -12.68 8.70
N ILE A 277 -6.60 -11.90 8.40
CA ILE A 277 -6.82 -11.32 7.07
C ILE A 277 -5.61 -10.48 6.62
N TYR A 278 -5.10 -9.60 7.49
CA TYR A 278 -3.95 -8.77 7.13
C TYR A 278 -2.65 -9.57 6.96
N ASN A 279 -2.46 -10.66 7.72
CA ASN A 279 -1.34 -11.57 7.49
C ASN A 279 -1.46 -12.30 6.14
N ASP A 280 -2.66 -12.76 5.78
CA ASP A 280 -2.91 -13.40 4.49
C ASP A 280 -2.65 -12.42 3.33
N ILE A 281 -3.08 -11.15 3.47
CA ILE A 281 -2.77 -10.07 2.52
C ILE A 281 -1.27 -9.85 2.38
N LYS A 282 -0.53 -9.84 3.50
CA LYS A 282 0.93 -9.65 3.50
C LYS A 282 1.65 -10.77 2.74
N GLU A 283 1.25 -12.01 2.95
CA GLU A 283 1.83 -13.15 2.22
C GLU A 283 1.45 -13.13 0.73
N ASN A 284 0.21 -12.74 0.40
CA ASN A 284 -0.21 -12.51 -0.98
C ASN A 284 0.63 -11.42 -1.65
N ILE A 285 0.85 -10.27 -1.00
CA ILE A 285 1.71 -9.19 -1.50
C ILE A 285 3.11 -9.70 -1.85
N LYS A 286 3.74 -10.48 -0.95
CA LYS A 286 5.07 -11.06 -1.22
C LYS A 286 5.04 -12.01 -2.41
N SER A 287 4.02 -12.86 -2.50
CA SER A 287 3.85 -13.81 -3.60
C SER A 287 3.66 -13.10 -4.94
N TYR A 288 2.79 -12.09 -5.00
CA TYR A 288 2.55 -11.28 -6.20
C TYR A 288 3.78 -10.48 -6.61
N ARG A 289 4.47 -9.86 -5.66
CA ARG A 289 5.74 -9.16 -5.90
C ARG A 289 6.73 -10.10 -6.58
N LYS A 290 6.97 -11.28 -6.01
CA LYS A 290 7.91 -12.27 -6.57
C LYS A 290 7.49 -12.72 -7.97
N LYS A 291 6.22 -13.08 -8.17
CA LYS A 291 5.70 -13.44 -9.50
C LYS A 291 5.87 -12.32 -10.52
N LEU A 292 5.70 -11.08 -10.10
CA LEU A 292 5.87 -9.93 -10.99
C LEU A 292 7.35 -9.72 -11.34
N GLU A 293 8.24 -9.75 -10.34
CA GLU A 293 9.70 -9.68 -10.54
C GLU A 293 10.19 -10.77 -11.51
N ASP A 294 9.71 -12.01 -11.37
CA ASP A 294 10.06 -13.14 -12.25
C ASP A 294 9.54 -12.92 -13.70
N ASN A 295 8.32 -12.38 -13.87
CA ASN A 295 7.68 -12.26 -15.19
C ASN A 295 8.09 -11.04 -16.02
N ILE A 296 8.60 -9.98 -15.39
CA ILE A 296 8.98 -8.74 -16.08
C ILE A 296 10.48 -8.59 -16.27
N SER A 297 11.27 -9.51 -15.72
CA SER A 297 12.71 -9.46 -15.84
C SER A 297 13.10 -9.65 -17.30
N LEU A 298 13.72 -8.61 -17.86
CA LEU A 298 14.27 -8.63 -19.20
C LEU A 298 15.44 -9.61 -19.23
N THR A 299 15.44 -10.52 -20.20
CA THR A 299 16.50 -11.52 -20.38
C THR A 299 17.33 -11.27 -21.63
N LYS A 300 16.71 -10.66 -22.65
CA LYS A 300 17.35 -10.34 -23.93
C LYS A 300 16.60 -9.20 -24.63
N THR A 301 17.35 -8.37 -25.33
CA THR A 301 16.78 -7.37 -26.26
C THR A 301 17.53 -7.41 -27.58
N ILE A 302 16.78 -7.42 -28.68
CA ILE A 302 17.29 -7.43 -30.05
C ILE A 302 16.74 -6.20 -30.77
N SER A 303 17.62 -5.43 -31.40
CA SER A 303 17.22 -4.35 -32.31
C SER A 303 17.28 -4.87 -33.74
N THR A 304 16.22 -4.64 -34.51
CA THR A 304 16.14 -5.05 -35.91
C THR A 304 15.76 -3.86 -36.79
N THR A 305 16.42 -3.75 -37.93
CA THR A 305 16.05 -2.81 -39.01
C THR A 305 15.94 -3.58 -40.31
N GLN A 306 14.91 -3.32 -41.10
CA GLN A 306 14.67 -4.02 -42.37
C GLN A 306 14.54 -3.05 -43.53
N TRP A 307 15.17 -3.42 -44.64
CA TRP A 307 15.11 -2.70 -45.91
C TRP A 307 14.59 -3.61 -47.02
N TYR A 308 13.88 -3.01 -47.95
CA TYR A 308 13.47 -3.62 -49.20
C TYR A 308 14.46 -3.21 -50.28
N VAL A 309 14.99 -4.18 -51.02
CA VAL A 309 15.84 -3.94 -52.19
C VAL A 309 15.01 -4.16 -53.45
N THR A 310 14.86 -3.11 -54.25
CA THR A 310 14.09 -3.16 -55.50
C THR A 310 14.87 -3.92 -56.58
N LYS A 311 14.16 -4.41 -57.59
CA LYS A 311 14.77 -5.07 -58.76
C LYS A 311 15.74 -4.17 -59.54
N THR A 312 15.66 -2.85 -59.35
CA THR A 312 16.54 -1.87 -59.97
C THR A 312 17.69 -1.45 -59.05
N GLY A 313 17.88 -2.12 -57.91
CA GLY A 313 18.92 -1.83 -56.92
C GLY A 313 18.60 -0.66 -55.97
N GLY A 314 17.35 -0.15 -55.98
CA GLY A 314 16.92 0.86 -55.02
C GLY A 314 16.74 0.27 -53.62
N VAL A 315 16.97 1.06 -52.58
CA VAL A 315 16.86 0.65 -51.18
C VAL A 315 15.79 1.49 -50.48
N GLU A 316 14.80 0.82 -49.88
CA GLU A 316 13.72 1.47 -49.13
C GLU A 316 13.67 0.91 -47.70
N LEU A 317 13.61 1.79 -46.69
CA LEU A 317 13.44 1.38 -45.30
C LEU A 317 12.01 0.89 -45.06
N ILE A 318 11.85 -0.31 -44.52
CA ILE A 318 10.56 -0.93 -44.25
C ILE A 318 10.13 -0.61 -42.82
N ASP A 319 10.85 -1.17 -41.86
CA ASP A 319 10.55 -1.03 -40.45
C ASP A 319 11.81 -1.10 -39.59
N SER A 320 11.64 -0.63 -38.37
CA SER A 320 12.59 -0.78 -37.28
C SER A 320 11.80 -1.22 -36.06
N TYR A 321 12.34 -2.17 -35.31
CA TYR A 321 11.68 -2.67 -34.11
C TYR A 321 12.66 -3.20 -33.06
N LEU A 322 12.18 -3.24 -31.82
CA LEU A 322 12.82 -3.96 -30.73
C LEU A 322 12.04 -5.25 -30.47
N THR A 323 12.77 -6.34 -30.32
CA THR A 323 12.27 -7.57 -29.73
C THR A 323 12.86 -7.71 -28.33
N PHE A 324 12.01 -7.80 -27.31
CA PHE A 324 12.43 -7.99 -25.92
C PHE A 324 11.83 -9.28 -25.37
N TYR A 325 12.61 -9.95 -24.53
CA TYR A 325 12.30 -11.24 -23.95
C TYR A 325 12.13 -11.06 -22.45
N LEU A 326 10.93 -11.35 -21.94
CA LEU A 326 10.60 -11.27 -20.51
C LEU A 326 10.27 -12.67 -20.02
N ALA A 327 11.10 -13.18 -19.11
CA ALA A 327 11.15 -14.61 -18.84
C ALA A 327 11.21 -15.40 -20.18
N ASP A 328 10.19 -16.21 -20.46
CA ASP A 328 10.08 -17.06 -21.66
C ASP A 328 9.22 -16.44 -22.78
N ASN A 329 8.74 -15.21 -22.61
CA ASN A 329 7.84 -14.57 -23.58
C ASN A 329 8.58 -13.57 -24.47
N GLU A 330 8.31 -13.63 -25.77
CA GLU A 330 8.81 -12.70 -26.77
C GLU A 330 7.80 -11.59 -27.03
N TYR A 331 8.29 -10.35 -27.07
CA TYR A 331 7.50 -9.17 -27.34
C TYR A 331 8.17 -8.28 -28.37
N LYS A 332 7.38 -7.74 -29.31
CA LYS A 332 7.85 -6.89 -30.40
C LYS A 332 7.26 -5.48 -30.27
N TYR A 333 8.11 -4.46 -30.31
CA TYR A 333 7.74 -3.06 -30.44
C TYR A 333 8.25 -2.49 -31.75
N THR A 334 7.33 -2.18 -32.67
CA THR A 334 7.68 -1.49 -33.92
C THR A 334 7.66 0.01 -33.70
N PHE A 335 8.76 0.69 -34.07
CA PHE A 335 8.84 2.14 -33.98
C PHE A 335 7.89 2.80 -34.98
N GLN A 336 7.21 3.87 -34.56
CA GLN A 336 6.36 4.66 -35.47
C GLN A 336 7.18 5.37 -36.55
N ASN A 337 8.36 5.87 -36.19
CA ASN A 337 9.35 6.37 -37.13
C ASN A 337 10.42 5.29 -37.34
N SER A 338 10.45 4.68 -38.52
CA SER A 338 11.41 3.62 -38.84
C SER A 338 12.86 4.13 -38.88
N LEU A 339 13.10 5.44 -39.06
CA LEU A 339 14.44 6.02 -39.06
C LEU A 339 15.13 6.00 -37.70
N ILE A 340 14.40 5.80 -36.60
CA ILE A 340 14.94 5.86 -35.23
C ILE A 340 16.16 4.94 -35.04
N THR A 341 16.15 3.72 -35.55
CA THR A 341 17.30 2.82 -35.36
C THR A 341 18.52 3.26 -36.16
N ILE A 342 18.31 3.96 -37.27
CA ILE A 342 19.38 4.55 -38.08
C ILE A 342 19.92 5.80 -37.38
N GLU A 343 19.06 6.66 -36.83
CA GLU A 343 19.46 7.79 -35.97
C GLU A 343 20.32 7.32 -34.79
N VAL A 344 19.91 6.23 -34.13
CA VAL A 344 20.70 5.61 -33.06
C VAL A 344 22.03 5.06 -33.59
N ALA A 345 22.05 4.42 -34.76
CA ALA A 345 23.29 3.89 -35.33
C ALA A 345 24.28 4.99 -35.75
N LEU A 346 23.79 6.16 -36.16
CA LEU A 346 24.61 7.31 -36.51
C LEU A 346 25.23 8.00 -35.29
N HIS A 347 24.77 7.68 -34.08
CA HIS A 347 25.37 8.11 -32.83
C HIS A 347 26.32 7.04 -32.29
N ASP A 348 27.59 7.40 -32.12
CA ASP A 348 28.54 6.58 -31.39
C ASP A 348 28.28 6.72 -29.89
N PHE A 349 27.50 5.80 -29.34
CA PHE A 349 27.25 5.72 -27.91
C PHE A 349 28.50 5.15 -27.24
N SER A 350 28.96 5.77 -26.15
CA SER A 350 30.02 5.17 -25.35
C SER A 350 29.52 3.91 -24.61
N ASP A 351 30.45 3.09 -24.12
CA ASP A 351 30.16 1.85 -23.42
C ASP A 351 29.28 2.02 -22.16
N ASP A 352 29.11 3.24 -21.65
CA ASP A 352 28.25 3.59 -20.52
C ASP A 352 26.91 4.25 -20.91
N GLN A 353 26.72 4.61 -22.18
CA GLN A 353 25.48 5.25 -22.65
C GLN A 353 24.44 4.23 -23.14
N ILE A 354 23.17 4.60 -22.97
CA ILE A 354 21.98 3.84 -23.37
C ILE A 354 21.02 4.82 -24.07
N PRO A 355 20.61 4.61 -25.33
CA PRO A 355 19.62 5.41 -26.02
C PRO A 355 18.29 5.44 -25.27
N SER A 356 17.85 6.64 -24.90
CA SER A 356 16.59 6.86 -24.17
C SER A 356 15.37 6.34 -24.93
N VAL A 357 15.41 6.33 -26.26
CA VAL A 357 14.33 5.83 -27.12
C VAL A 357 14.09 4.33 -26.93
N TYR A 358 15.15 3.54 -26.69
CA TYR A 358 15.01 2.10 -26.41
C TYR A 358 14.36 1.87 -25.05
N ILE A 359 14.81 2.60 -24.03
CA ILE A 359 14.23 2.53 -22.68
C ILE A 359 12.75 2.94 -22.68
N SER A 360 12.41 4.08 -23.28
CA SER A 360 11.05 4.62 -23.31
C SER A 360 10.07 3.69 -24.05
N SER A 361 10.55 3.06 -25.13
CA SER A 361 9.76 2.10 -25.91
C SER A 361 9.44 0.84 -25.13
N MET A 362 10.42 0.31 -24.39
CA MET A 362 10.18 -0.76 -23.44
C MET A 362 9.19 -0.29 -22.36
N GLU A 363 9.45 0.79 -21.64
CA GLU A 363 8.57 1.27 -20.55
C GLU A 363 7.09 1.43 -20.93
N SER A 364 6.81 1.98 -22.12
CA SER A 364 5.44 2.11 -22.63
C SER A 364 4.71 0.77 -22.70
N TYR A 365 5.40 -0.28 -23.18
CA TYR A 365 4.84 -1.62 -23.28
C TYR A 365 4.55 -2.21 -21.89
N PHE A 366 5.50 -2.11 -20.97
CA PHE A 366 5.39 -2.74 -19.65
C PHE A 366 4.40 -2.04 -18.73
N ASN A 367 4.18 -0.73 -18.88
CA ASN A 367 3.15 -0.03 -18.10
C ASN A 367 1.76 -0.64 -18.31
N ASN A 368 1.47 -1.19 -19.49
CA ASN A 368 0.23 -1.90 -19.75
C ASN A 368 0.19 -3.27 -19.05
N LEU A 369 1.30 -4.01 -19.07
CA LEU A 369 1.43 -5.30 -18.37
C LEU A 369 1.27 -5.13 -16.85
N LYS A 370 1.94 -4.14 -16.25
CA LYS A 370 1.82 -3.80 -14.83
C LYS A 370 0.37 -3.52 -14.42
N ARG A 371 -0.41 -2.80 -15.26
CA ARG A 371 -1.83 -2.52 -14.99
C ARG A 371 -2.67 -3.79 -14.94
N SER A 372 -2.42 -4.74 -15.83
CA SER A 372 -3.14 -6.02 -15.86
C SER A 372 -2.83 -6.93 -14.66
N LEU A 373 -1.67 -6.74 -14.03
CA LEU A 373 -1.17 -7.56 -12.91
C LEU A 373 -1.30 -6.88 -11.55
N LYS A 374 -1.87 -5.66 -11.49
CA LYS A 374 -1.90 -4.88 -10.25
C LYS A 374 -2.89 -5.48 -9.24
N PHE A 375 -2.36 -5.92 -8.10
CA PHE A 375 -3.14 -6.34 -6.95
C PHE A 375 -3.68 -5.11 -6.23
N ASP A 376 -5.02 -4.96 -6.15
CA ASP A 376 -5.65 -3.91 -5.35
C ASP A 376 -5.88 -4.40 -3.92
N VAL A 377 -4.93 -4.12 -3.04
CA VAL A 377 -5.02 -4.41 -1.59
C VAL A 377 -6.29 -3.80 -0.99
N ARG A 378 -6.74 -2.63 -1.47
CA ARG A 378 -7.96 -1.98 -0.97
C ARG A 378 -9.21 -2.72 -1.44
N GLY A 379 -9.17 -3.28 -2.65
CA GLY A 379 -10.22 -4.12 -3.23
C GLY A 379 -10.37 -5.44 -2.48
N GLU A 380 -9.28 -6.12 -2.15
CA GLU A 380 -9.34 -7.36 -1.34
C GLU A 380 -9.80 -7.10 0.09
N CYS A 381 -9.34 -6.03 0.74
CA CYS A 381 -9.86 -5.62 2.05
C CYS A 381 -11.37 -5.37 2.01
N ARG A 382 -11.89 -4.70 0.97
CA ARG A 382 -13.34 -4.46 0.81
C ARG A 382 -14.14 -5.73 0.57
N ASN A 383 -13.55 -6.74 -0.07
CA ASN A 383 -14.24 -7.99 -0.41
C ASN A 383 -14.18 -9.03 0.72
N GLN A 384 -13.17 -8.97 1.60
CA GLN A 384 -13.00 -9.92 2.71
C GLN A 384 -13.51 -9.40 4.06
N ILE A 385 -13.69 -8.08 4.21
CA ILE A 385 -14.41 -7.51 5.35
C ILE A 385 -15.91 -7.59 5.03
N MET A 386 -16.60 -8.54 5.67
CA MET A 386 -18.07 -8.62 5.69
C MET A 386 -18.70 -7.23 5.93
N PRO A 387 -19.90 -6.99 5.38
CA PRO A 387 -20.38 -5.67 4.98
C PRO A 387 -20.55 -4.71 6.15
N CYS A 388 -20.48 -3.43 5.79
CA CYS A 388 -20.79 -2.22 6.55
C CYS A 388 -21.69 -2.38 7.78
#